data_AF-A0AAP5D5U0-F1
#
_entry.id   AF-A0AAP5D5U0-F1
#
_cell.length_a   1.000
_cell.length_b   1.000
_cell.length_c   1.000
_cell.angle_alpha   90.00
_cell.angle_beta   90.00
_cell.angle_gamma   90.00
#
_symmetry.space_group_name_H-M   'P 1'
#
loop_
_entity.id
_entity.type
_entity.pdbx_description
1 polymer ?
#
loop_
_entity_poly.entity_id
_entity_poly.type
_entity_poly.pdbx_seq_one_letter_code
_entity_poly.pdbx_strand_id
1 'polypeptide(L)'
;MSRSTRVLVLLFVLPATYLFIYWIPFSLLPLPDQRWIPALVALAAAIGVGRYLWKRLGAAGPTAASTVLSSGFIVGGVAFCAGFFGPMIFAPGANQGPLLGLLITGPAGFIVGLVGGFVFWRMKRRAAGRRGASGPATPT
;
A
#
# COMPACT_ATOMS: atom_id res chain seq x y z
N MET A 1 -3.44 -6.07 -14.44
CA MET A 1 -3.59 -6.38 -13.00
C MET A 1 -5.03 -6.82 -12.71
N SER A 2 -5.29 -7.78 -11.80
CA SER A 2 -6.67 -8.23 -11.49
C SER A 2 -7.47 -7.13 -10.76
N ARG A 3 -8.80 -7.10 -10.92
CA ARG A 3 -9.68 -6.15 -10.22
C ARG A 3 -9.49 -6.24 -8.69
N SER A 4 -9.35 -7.45 -8.15
CA SER A 4 -9.16 -7.69 -6.71
C SER A 4 -7.86 -7.11 -6.17
N THR A 5 -6.75 -7.20 -6.92
CA THR A 5 -5.46 -6.61 -6.49
C THR A 5 -5.53 -5.09 -6.45
N ARG A 6 -6.26 -4.47 -7.38
CA ARG A 6 -6.46 -3.02 -7.37
C ARG A 6 -7.27 -2.56 -6.16
N VAL A 7 -8.31 -3.31 -5.80
CA VAL A 7 -9.12 -3.03 -4.59
C VAL A 7 -8.26 -3.13 -3.33
N LEU A 8 -7.42 -4.17 -3.21
CA LEU A 8 -6.50 -4.30 -2.08
C LEU A 8 -5.53 -3.12 -1.99
N VAL A 9 -4.92 -2.70 -3.10
CA VAL A 9 -4.03 -1.52 -3.10
C VAL A 9 -4.78 -0.25 -2.69
N LEU A 10 -5.99 -0.03 -3.22
CA LEU A 10 -6.79 1.15 -2.88
C LEU A 10 -7.21 1.17 -1.40
N LEU A 11 -7.51 0.01 -0.82
CA LEU A 11 -7.89 -0.11 0.59
C LEU A 11 -6.81 0.45 1.53
N PHE A 12 -5.54 0.41 1.13
CA PHE A 12 -4.43 0.96 1.91
C PHE A 12 -4.02 2.37 1.49
N VAL A 13 -3.99 2.65 0.19
CA VAL A 13 -3.54 3.95 -0.33
C VAL A 13 -4.51 5.08 0.02
N LEU A 14 -5.82 4.81 0.02
CA LEU A 14 -6.83 5.82 0.32
C LEU A 14 -6.74 6.31 1.77
N PRO A 15 -6.75 5.44 2.82
CA PRO A 15 -6.57 5.88 4.20
C PRO A 15 -5.22 6.54 4.43
N ALA A 16 -4.14 5.99 3.88
CA ALA A 16 -2.80 6.56 4.05
C ALA A 16 -2.71 7.98 3.49
N THR A 17 -3.25 8.21 2.29
CA THR A 17 -3.28 9.54 1.66
C THR A 17 -4.13 10.52 2.45
N TYR A 18 -5.31 10.08 2.91
CA TYR A 18 -6.20 10.90 3.73
C TYR A 18 -5.51 11.33 5.04
N LEU A 19 -4.92 10.38 5.77
CA LEU A 19 -4.27 10.65 7.06
C LEU A 19 -3.06 11.55 6.90
N PHE A 20 -2.21 11.30 5.90
CA PHE A 20 -1.01 12.10 5.65
C PHE A 20 -1.37 13.56 5.34
N ILE A 21 -2.36 13.79 4.48
CA ILE A 21 -2.80 15.13 4.11
C ILE A 21 -3.55 15.79 5.26
N TYR A 22 -4.36 15.06 6.02
CA TYR A 22 -5.05 15.63 7.17
C TYR A 22 -4.09 16.05 8.29
N TRP A 23 -3.05 15.26 8.58
CA TRP A 23 -2.15 15.52 9.70
C TRP A 23 -0.98 16.45 9.36
N ILE A 24 -0.26 16.22 8.27
CA ILE A 24 1.04 16.90 8.07
C ILE A 24 0.87 18.37 7.66
N PRO A 25 0.24 18.70 6.52
CA PRO A 25 0.12 20.10 6.10
C PRO A 25 -0.84 20.91 6.97
N PHE A 26 -1.90 20.29 7.51
CA PHE A 26 -2.89 21.00 8.33
C PHE A 26 -2.54 21.08 9.82
N SER A 27 -1.58 20.30 10.35
CA SER A 27 -1.01 20.57 11.68
C SER A 27 -0.17 21.86 11.72
N LEU A 28 0.34 22.28 10.56
CA LEU A 28 1.12 23.51 10.41
C LEU A 28 0.24 24.76 10.22
N LEU A 29 -1.07 24.58 10.00
CA LEU A 29 -2.04 25.66 9.81
C LEU A 29 -2.91 25.79 11.06
N PRO A 30 -2.79 26.88 11.84
CA PRO A 30 -3.65 27.12 12.99
C PRO A 30 -5.07 27.49 12.50
N LEU A 31 -5.91 26.48 12.28
CA LEU A 31 -7.33 26.60 11.92
C LEU A 31 -8.24 26.13 13.07
N PRO A 32 -8.32 26.88 14.18
CA PRO A 32 -9.00 26.43 15.42
C PRO A 32 -10.48 26.07 15.21
N ASP A 33 -11.19 26.78 14.32
CA ASP A 33 -12.64 26.61 14.09
C ASP A 33 -13.02 25.88 12.79
N GLN A 34 -12.05 25.57 11.92
CA GLN A 34 -12.32 25.03 10.56
C GLN A 34 -11.78 23.61 10.38
N ARG A 35 -12.01 22.73 11.38
CA ARG A 35 -11.56 21.32 11.37
C ARG A 35 -12.13 20.47 10.22
N TRP A 36 -13.16 20.96 9.54
CA TRP A 36 -13.80 20.31 8.39
C TRP A 36 -13.06 20.55 7.06
N ILE A 37 -12.32 21.66 6.91
CA ILE A 37 -11.54 21.96 5.69
C ILE A 37 -10.41 20.94 5.46
N PRO A 38 -9.57 20.61 6.47
CA PRO A 38 -8.56 19.55 6.33
C PRO A 38 -9.17 18.22 5.90
N ALA A 39 -10.34 17.86 6.43
CA ALA A 39 -11.03 16.62 6.10
C ALA A 39 -11.50 16.59 4.64
N LEU A 40 -12.08 17.68 4.14
CA LEU A 40 -12.54 17.79 2.75
C LEU A 40 -11.37 17.76 1.76
N VAL A 41 -10.27 18.46 2.06
CA VAL A 41 -9.07 18.49 1.22
C VAL A 41 -8.38 17.12 1.21
N ALA A 42 -8.24 16.48 2.36
CA ALA A 42 -7.71 15.12 2.47
C ALA A 42 -8.57 14.09 1.73
N LEU A 43 -9.90 14.21 1.81
CA LEU A 43 -10.83 13.32 1.10
C LEU A 43 -10.71 13.51 -0.42
N ALA A 44 -10.71 14.76 -0.90
CA ALA A 44 -10.58 15.07 -2.33
C ALA A 44 -9.25 14.55 -2.90
N ALA A 45 -8.16 14.74 -2.17
CA ALA A 45 -6.84 14.25 -2.57
C ALA A 45 -6.74 12.72 -2.53
N ALA A 46 -7.29 12.06 -1.50
CA ALA A 46 -7.37 10.60 -1.45
C ALA A 46 -8.15 10.05 -2.66
N ILE A 47 -9.33 10.62 -2.96
CA ILE A 47 -10.12 10.22 -4.12
C ILE A 47 -9.35 10.44 -5.43
N GLY A 48 -8.63 11.56 -5.56
CA GLY A 48 -7.78 11.87 -6.71
C GLY A 48 -6.66 10.84 -6.91
N VAL A 49 -5.90 10.56 -5.86
CA VAL A 49 -4.82 9.57 -5.85
C VAL A 49 -5.35 8.17 -6.14
N GLY A 50 -6.46 7.77 -5.51
CA GLY A 50 -7.10 6.48 -5.76
C GLY A 50 -7.56 6.32 -7.21
N ARG A 51 -8.20 7.36 -7.79
CA ARG A 51 -8.59 7.37 -9.21
C ARG A 51 -7.38 7.29 -10.14
N TYR A 52 -6.31 8.01 -9.81
CA TYR A 52 -5.06 8.00 -10.59
C TYR A 52 -4.40 6.60 -10.58
N LEU A 53 -4.25 5.99 -9.40
CA LEU A 53 -3.72 4.64 -9.27
C LEU A 53 -4.61 3.61 -9.98
N TRP A 54 -5.93 3.71 -9.87
CA TRP A 54 -6.84 2.77 -10.53
C TRP A 54 -6.69 2.79 -12.06
N LYS A 55 -6.53 3.98 -12.66
CA LYS A 55 -6.28 4.13 -14.10
C LYS A 55 -4.88 3.63 -14.51
N ARG A 56 -3.85 3.89 -13.70
CA ARG A 56 -2.45 3.47 -13.97
C ARG A 56 -2.24 1.97 -13.80
N LEU A 57 -2.75 1.37 -12.72
CA LEU A 57 -2.78 -0.08 -12.49
C LEU A 57 -3.74 -0.77 -13.48
N GLY A 58 -4.69 0.01 -14.02
CA GLY A 58 -5.52 -0.19 -15.20
C GLY A 58 -4.76 -0.64 -16.44
N ALA A 59 -3.88 0.25 -16.88
CA ALA A 59 -3.10 0.16 -18.10
C ALA A 59 -1.88 -0.77 -17.99
N ALA A 60 -1.40 -1.03 -16.76
CA ALA A 60 -0.32 -1.98 -16.55
C ALA A 60 -0.80 -3.45 -16.74
N GLY A 61 -0.28 -4.10 -17.78
CA GLY A 61 -0.42 -5.54 -17.99
C GLY A 61 0.08 -6.36 -16.77
N PRO A 62 -0.24 -7.66 -16.68
CA PRO A 62 0.21 -8.54 -15.59
C PRO A 62 1.72 -8.79 -15.66
N THR A 63 2.51 -7.80 -15.25
CA THR A 63 3.96 -7.84 -15.24
C THR A 63 4.50 -8.19 -13.85
N ALA A 64 5.74 -8.66 -13.80
CA ALA A 64 6.47 -8.90 -12.56
C ALA A 64 6.43 -7.67 -11.65
N ALA A 65 6.76 -6.51 -12.22
CA ALA A 65 6.75 -5.23 -11.53
C ALA A 65 5.40 -4.91 -10.89
N SER A 66 4.28 -5.19 -11.57
CA SER A 66 2.94 -4.98 -11.01
C SER A 66 2.68 -5.85 -9.77
N THR A 67 3.16 -7.09 -9.74
CA THR A 67 2.98 -7.99 -8.59
C THR A 67 3.83 -7.54 -7.40
N VAL A 68 5.10 -7.23 -7.66
CA VAL A 68 6.08 -6.78 -6.67
C VAL A 68 5.65 -5.45 -6.05
N LEU A 69 5.25 -4.48 -6.87
CA LEU A 69 4.87 -3.17 -6.40
C LEU A 69 3.56 -3.21 -5.61
N SER A 70 2.61 -4.05 -6.02
CA SER A 70 1.34 -4.21 -5.29
C SER A 70 1.55 -4.80 -3.89
N SER A 71 2.40 -5.83 -3.75
CA SER A 71 2.71 -6.39 -2.43
C SER A 71 3.46 -5.39 -1.56
N GLY A 72 4.35 -4.58 -2.13
CA GLY A 72 4.97 -3.45 -1.45
C GLY A 72 3.93 -2.51 -0.82
N PHE A 73 3.00 -2.00 -1.64
CA PHE A 73 1.96 -1.09 -1.14
C PHE A 73 1.01 -1.73 -0.11
N ILE A 74 0.68 -3.02 -0.27
CA ILE A 74 -0.19 -3.72 0.68
C ILE A 74 0.51 -3.89 2.04
N VAL A 75 1.71 -4.47 2.06
CA VAL A 75 2.43 -4.73 3.32
C VAL A 75 2.88 -3.42 3.97
N GLY A 76 3.37 -2.46 3.17
CA GLY A 76 3.72 -1.13 3.64
C GLY A 76 2.52 -0.37 4.21
N GLY A 77 1.34 -0.48 3.58
CA GLY A 77 0.11 0.11 4.09
C GLY A 77 -0.33 -0.48 5.44
N VAL A 78 -0.32 -1.81 5.57
CA VAL A 78 -0.64 -2.49 6.85
C VAL A 78 0.32 -2.06 7.95
N ALA A 79 1.63 -2.09 7.66
CA ALA A 79 2.65 -1.74 8.64
C ALA A 79 2.63 -0.24 9.00
N PHE A 80 2.35 0.63 8.04
CA PHE A 80 2.09 2.05 8.26
C PHE A 80 0.92 2.23 9.23
N CYS A 81 -0.24 1.64 8.96
CA CYS A 81 -1.41 1.75 9.83
C CYS A 81 -1.10 1.25 11.25
N ALA A 82 -0.41 0.11 11.38
CA ALA A 82 -0.03 -0.42 12.68
C ALA A 82 0.91 0.53 13.46
N GLY A 83 1.92 1.12 12.82
CA GLY A 83 2.83 2.05 13.49
C GLY A 83 2.31 3.48 13.64
N PHE A 84 1.30 3.87 12.85
CA PHE A 84 0.66 5.18 12.92
C PHE A 84 -0.39 5.21 14.04
N PHE A 85 -1.27 4.21 14.08
CA PHE A 85 -2.35 4.12 15.05
C PHE A 85 -1.96 3.37 16.33
N GLY A 86 -1.03 2.42 16.25
CA GLY A 86 -0.59 1.62 17.41
C GLY A 86 -0.14 2.48 18.60
N PRO A 87 0.82 3.41 18.41
CA PRO A 87 1.22 4.32 19.48
C PRO A 87 0.08 5.20 19.99
N MET A 88 -0.83 5.67 19.14
CA MET A 88 -1.98 6.48 19.58
C MET A 88 -2.96 5.71 20.45
N ILE A 89 -3.15 4.41 20.21
CA ILE A 89 -4.10 3.58 20.96
C ILE A 89 -3.46 3.01 22.23
N PHE A 90 -2.25 2.46 22.12
CA PHE A 90 -1.61 1.73 23.21
C PHE A 90 -0.66 2.58 24.08
N ALA A 91 -0.18 3.70 23.56
CA ALA A 91 0.74 4.59 24.26
C ALA A 91 0.40 6.08 23.99
N PRO A 92 -0.83 6.54 24.31
CA PRO A 92 -1.29 7.89 23.96
C PRO A 92 -0.48 9.03 24.60
N GLY A 93 0.23 8.75 25.70
CA GLY A 93 1.12 9.71 26.37
C GLY A 93 2.54 9.78 25.81
N ALA A 94 2.88 8.96 24.81
CA ALA A 94 4.19 9.02 24.18
C ALA A 94 4.27 10.22 23.23
N ASN A 95 5.23 11.11 23.45
CA ASN A 95 5.50 12.28 22.59
C ASN A 95 6.00 11.93 21.18
N GLN A 96 5.98 10.65 20.81
CA GLN A 96 6.43 10.15 19.51
C GLN A 96 5.33 10.23 18.43
N GLY A 97 4.06 10.38 18.83
CA GLY A 97 2.95 10.53 17.89
C GLY A 97 2.97 9.50 16.74
N PRO A 98 2.50 9.87 15.54
CA PRO A 98 2.47 8.97 14.39
C PRO A 98 3.84 8.73 13.70
N LEU A 99 4.95 9.20 14.26
CA LEU A 99 6.27 9.16 13.61
C LEU A 99 6.75 7.74 13.33
N LEU A 100 6.41 6.78 14.21
CA LEU A 100 6.78 5.38 14.03
C LEU A 100 6.18 4.80 12.74
N GLY A 101 4.90 5.09 12.48
CA GLY A 101 4.18 4.73 11.27
C GLY A 101 4.82 5.32 10.02
N LEU A 102 5.12 6.62 10.08
CA LEU A 102 5.65 7.39 8.95
C LEU A 102 7.09 7.04 8.58
N LEU A 103 7.97 6.94 9.58
CA LEU A 103 9.42 6.87 9.35
C LEU A 103 9.96 5.44 9.36
N ILE A 104 9.31 4.52 10.08
CA ILE A 104 9.85 3.18 10.30
C ILE A 104 8.93 2.12 9.71
N THR A 105 7.75 1.91 10.29
CA THR A 105 6.97 0.70 9.99
C THR A 105 6.36 0.76 8.58
N GLY A 106 5.92 1.92 8.10
CA GLY A 106 5.45 2.11 6.73
C GLY A 106 6.53 1.80 5.69
N PRO A 107 7.67 2.52 5.71
CA PRO A 107 8.79 2.26 4.78
C PRO A 107 9.35 0.84 4.89
N ALA A 108 9.54 0.32 6.11
CA ALA A 108 10.04 -1.04 6.32
C ALA A 108 9.06 -2.09 5.79
N GLY A 109 7.77 -1.95 6.06
CA GLY A 109 6.72 -2.82 5.52
C GLY A 109 6.66 -2.77 4.00
N PHE A 110 6.88 -1.60 3.39
CA PHE A 110 6.92 -1.47 1.93
C PHE A 110 8.08 -2.28 1.35
N ILE A 111 9.28 -2.16 1.92
CA ILE A 111 10.47 -2.92 1.49
C ILE A 111 10.23 -4.43 1.67
N VAL A 112 9.71 -4.87 2.81
CA VAL A 112 9.37 -6.28 3.05
C VAL A 112 8.35 -6.79 2.02
N GLY A 113 7.34 -5.97 1.70
CA GLY A 113 6.36 -6.28 0.68
C GLY A 113 6.94 -6.39 -0.73
N LEU A 114 7.90 -5.53 -1.10
CA LEU A 114 8.61 -5.63 -2.38
C LEU A 114 9.41 -6.94 -2.44
N VAL A 115 10.18 -7.26 -1.40
CA VAL A 115 10.99 -8.48 -1.35
C VAL A 115 10.09 -9.72 -1.41
N GLY A 116 9.02 -9.77 -0.61
CA GLY A 116 8.06 -10.88 -0.61
C GLY A 116 7.38 -11.08 -1.97
N GLY A 117 6.96 -9.99 -2.63
CA GLY A 117 6.37 -10.05 -3.97
C GLY A 117 7.32 -10.55 -5.03
N PHE A 118 8.59 -10.14 -4.95
CA PHE A 118 9.63 -10.59 -5.88
C PHE A 118 9.90 -12.09 -5.72
N VAL A 119 10.03 -12.56 -4.47
CA VAL A 119 10.22 -13.97 -4.14
C VAL A 119 9.02 -14.80 -4.62
N PHE A 120 7.79 -14.35 -4.32
CA PHE A 120 6.56 -15.03 -4.75
C PHE A 120 6.47 -15.15 -6.28
N TRP A 121 6.77 -14.08 -7.01
CA TRP A 121 6.80 -14.09 -8.46
C TRP A 121 7.85 -15.07 -9.01
N ARG A 122 9.05 -15.10 -8.42
CA ARG A 122 10.12 -16.03 -8.83
C ARG A 122 9.73 -17.48 -8.58
N MET A 123 9.12 -17.79 -7.44
CA MET A 123 8.62 -19.12 -7.10
C MET A 123 7.53 -19.58 -8.08
N LYS A 124 6.58 -18.69 -8.40
CA LYS A 124 5.49 -18.99 -9.34
C LYS A 124 6.02 -19.30 -10.75
N ARG A 125 7.04 -18.58 -11.22
CA ARG A 125 7.70 -18.87 -12.51
C ARG A 125 8.44 -20.21 -12.51
N ARG A 126 9.13 -20.55 -11.42
CA ARG A 126 9.81 -21.85 -11.27
C ARG A 126 8.82 -23.02 -11.27
N ALA A 127 7.68 -22.86 -10.61
CA ALA A 127 6.62 -23.87 -10.58
C ALA A 127 5.95 -24.07 -11.95
N ALA A 128 5.76 -22.98 -12.72
CA ALA A 128 5.24 -23.05 -14.09
C ALA A 128 6.21 -23.77 -15.04
N GLY A 129 7.53 -23.51 -14.93
CA GLY A 129 8.55 -24.19 -15.72
C GLY A 129 8.63 -25.70 -15.46
N ARG A 130 8.43 -26.15 -14.21
CA ARG A 130 8.40 -27.58 -13.85
C ARG A 130 7.18 -28.33 -14.42
N ARG A 131 6.02 -27.68 -14.53
CA ARG A 131 4.81 -28.28 -15.12
C ARG A 131 4.87 -28.39 -16.64
N GLY A 132 5.61 -27.50 -17.32
CA GLY A 132 5.85 -27.61 -18.77
C GLY A 132 6.79 -28.75 -19.15
N ALA A 133 7.71 -29.13 -18.26
CA ALA A 133 8.64 -30.24 -18.46
C ALA A 133 8.04 -31.63 -18.18
N SER A 134 6.80 -31.70 -17.70
CA SER A 134 6.07 -32.95 -17.36
C SER A 134 4.87 -33.19 -18.29
N GLY A 135 4.87 -32.59 -19.49
CA GLY A 135 3.90 -32.91 -20.54
C GLY A 135 3.91 -34.41 -20.88
N PRO A 136 2.75 -35.01 -21.23
CA PRO A 136 2.63 -36.45 -21.39
C PRO A 136 3.59 -36.94 -22.46
N ALA A 137 4.41 -37.94 -22.13
CA ALA A 137 5.15 -38.71 -23.12
C ALA A 137 4.14 -39.27 -24.13
N THR A 138 4.20 -38.79 -25.36
CA THR A 138 3.47 -39.34 -26.50
C THR A 138 3.79 -40.83 -26.61
N PRO A 139 2.79 -41.73 -26.48
CA PRO A 139 2.98 -43.12 -26.88
C PRO A 139 3.12 -43.14 -28.40
N THR A 140 4.20 -43.74 -28.87
CA THR A 140 4.50 -44.02 -30.28
C THR A 140 3.51 -44.99 -30.89
#